data_AF-A0A7S4MGR8-F1
#
_entry.id   AF-A0A7S4MGR8-F1
#
_cell.length_a   1.000
_cell.length_b   1.000
_cell.length_c   1.000
_cell.angle_alpha   90.00
_cell.angle_beta   90.00
_cell.angle_gamma   90.00
#
_symmetry.space_group_name_H-M   'P 1'
#
loop_
_entity.id
_entity.type
_entity.pdbx_description
1 polymer ?
#
loop_
_entity_poly.entity_id
_entity_poly.type
_entity_poly.pdbx_seq_one_letter_code
_entity_poly.pdbx_strand_id
1 'polypeptide(L)'
;GMSFGGLVASLVARAAKKLDARVRRLVSIDPIPPAPWTNAAFLNDMHGSGSSAAAYYLRICGDPKWEKAFGAVGPNDELAIACAQSLCAAGVRPFNSYEIIQTKREMRVMANNYRLTAHHVRCECNDYFDGPAMLVLASERVAFFGAVYSNTADESSAEACHKLGQVEKEIFLEGDHIDVCAGCAMMREEDFTSTLAAFLA
;
A
#
# COMPACT_ATOMS: atom_id res chain seq x y z
N GLY A 1 8.14 5.67 4.79
CA GLY A 1 7.64 4.54 3.99
C GLY A 1 6.41 4.98 3.22
N MET A 2 6.21 4.48 2.01
CA MET A 2 5.07 4.82 1.16
C MET A 2 4.08 3.66 1.04
N SER A 3 2.77 3.92 1.04
CA SER A 3 1.73 2.88 0.92
C SER A 3 1.94 1.75 1.95
N PHE A 4 2.08 0.49 1.50
CA PHE A 4 2.46 -0.65 2.34
C PHE A 4 3.76 -0.42 3.13
N GLY A 5 4.73 0.27 2.55
CA GLY A 5 5.96 0.66 3.24
C GLY A 5 5.73 1.61 4.42
N GLY A 6 4.61 2.36 4.45
CA GLY A 6 4.18 3.14 5.61
C GLY A 6 3.77 2.26 6.79
N LEU A 7 2.98 1.20 6.50
CA LEU A 7 2.67 0.16 7.49
C LEU A 7 3.94 -0.51 8.01
N VAL A 8 4.85 -0.93 7.13
CA VAL A 8 6.13 -1.53 7.54
C VAL A 8 6.94 -0.58 8.41
N ALA A 9 7.05 0.69 8.04
CA ALA A 9 7.77 1.69 8.84
C ALA A 9 7.17 1.85 10.24
N SER A 10 5.84 1.87 10.36
CA SER A 10 5.15 1.89 11.66
C SER A 10 5.47 0.64 12.48
N LEU A 11 5.42 -0.56 11.88
CA LEU A 11 5.78 -1.81 12.56
C LEU A 11 7.24 -1.83 13.03
N VAL A 12 8.17 -1.31 12.23
CA VAL A 12 9.58 -1.19 12.61
C VAL A 12 9.75 -0.22 13.77
N ALA A 13 9.07 0.94 13.75
CA ALA A 13 9.15 1.92 14.83
C ALA A 13 8.68 1.35 16.17
N ARG A 14 7.61 0.54 16.14
CA ARG A 14 7.10 -0.16 17.31
C ARG A 14 8.05 -1.24 17.81
N ALA A 15 8.62 -2.03 16.88
CA ALA A 15 9.59 -3.06 17.25
C ALA A 15 10.84 -2.44 17.90
N ALA A 16 11.31 -1.30 17.38
CA ALA A 16 12.41 -0.54 17.98
C ALA A 16 12.09 -0.10 19.41
N LYS A 17 10.89 0.47 19.65
CA LYS A 17 10.43 0.86 21.00
C LYS A 17 10.48 -0.30 22.00
N LYS A 18 10.04 -1.49 21.59
CA LYS A 18 10.09 -2.71 22.44
C LYS A 18 11.50 -3.16 22.80
N LEU A 19 12.49 -2.76 22.00
CA LEU A 19 13.91 -3.03 22.19
C LEU A 19 14.64 -1.87 22.87
N ASP A 20 13.91 -0.89 23.42
CA ASP A 20 14.46 0.36 23.97
C ASP A 20 15.31 1.16 22.95
N ALA A 21 15.07 0.92 21.66
CA ALA A 21 15.69 1.66 20.58
C ALA A 21 14.81 2.86 20.19
N ARG A 22 15.46 4.01 20.01
CA ARG A 22 14.78 5.26 19.68
C ARG A 22 14.62 5.45 18.18
N VAL A 23 13.39 5.51 17.69
CA VAL A 23 13.07 6.06 16.36
C VAL A 23 12.92 7.56 16.48
N ARG A 24 13.72 8.32 15.72
CA ARG A 24 13.74 9.78 15.81
C ARG A 24 12.50 10.41 15.18
N ARG A 25 12.12 9.93 13.99
CA ARG A 25 11.02 10.45 13.18
C ARG A 25 10.42 9.35 12.32
N LEU A 26 9.11 9.42 12.10
CA LEU A 26 8.40 8.57 11.15
C LEU A 26 7.89 9.44 9.99
N VAL A 27 8.13 9.02 8.77
CA VAL A 27 7.56 9.67 7.58
C VAL A 27 6.73 8.64 6.84
N SER A 28 5.45 8.92 6.64
CA SER A 28 4.50 8.03 5.98
C SER A 28 3.86 8.75 4.79
N ILE A 29 4.03 8.16 3.60
CA ILE A 29 3.50 8.71 2.34
C ILE A 29 2.32 7.85 1.91
N ASP A 30 1.16 8.48 1.86
CA ASP A 30 -0.18 7.89 1.71
C ASP A 30 -0.26 6.44 2.22
N PRO A 31 -0.04 6.23 3.52
CA PRO A 31 0.12 4.90 4.08
C PRO A 31 -1.18 4.10 4.00
N ILE A 32 -1.04 2.76 4.01
CA ILE A 32 -2.18 1.89 4.33
C ILE A 32 -2.80 2.36 5.66
N PRO A 33 -4.12 2.58 5.73
CA PRO A 33 -4.75 3.03 6.96
C PRO A 33 -4.54 2.07 8.13
N PRO A 34 -4.44 2.56 9.36
CA PRO A 34 -4.30 1.69 10.52
C PRO A 34 -5.57 0.87 10.77
N ALA A 35 -5.38 -0.33 11.31
CA ALA A 35 -6.44 -1.23 11.77
C ALA A 35 -7.18 -0.69 13.01
N PRO A 36 -8.34 -1.25 13.40
CA PRO A 36 -9.08 -2.34 12.75
C PRO A 36 -9.88 -1.87 11.53
N TRP A 37 -10.11 -2.79 10.59
CA TRP A 37 -11.03 -2.60 9.47
C TRP A 37 -12.20 -3.57 9.61
N THR A 38 -13.39 -3.10 9.25
CA THR A 38 -14.65 -3.85 9.28
C THR A 38 -14.68 -5.01 8.28
N ASN A 39 -13.81 -4.97 7.27
CA ASN A 39 -13.72 -5.93 6.17
C ASN A 39 -12.65 -7.02 6.37
N ALA A 40 -12.20 -7.30 7.60
CA ALA A 40 -11.12 -8.26 7.85
C ALA A 40 -11.34 -9.66 7.19
N ALA A 41 -12.60 -10.05 6.96
CA ALA A 41 -12.94 -11.25 6.19
C ALA A 41 -12.56 -11.16 4.70
N PHE A 42 -12.73 -10.01 4.05
CA PHE A 42 -12.29 -9.78 2.67
C PHE A 42 -10.78 -9.96 2.52
N LEU A 43 -10.01 -9.47 3.51
CA LEU A 43 -8.58 -9.69 3.53
C LEU A 43 -8.23 -11.17 3.70
N ASN A 44 -9.02 -11.93 4.47
CA ASN A 44 -8.84 -13.38 4.68
C ASN A 44 -8.95 -14.16 3.36
N ASP A 45 -9.89 -13.77 2.50
CA ASP A 45 -10.05 -14.34 1.16
C ASP A 45 -8.92 -13.93 0.21
N MET A 46 -8.23 -12.81 0.49
CA MET A 46 -7.04 -12.38 -0.24
C MET A 46 -5.72 -13.02 0.23
N HIS A 47 -5.75 -13.94 1.21
CA HIS A 47 -4.52 -14.55 1.70
C HIS A 47 -3.85 -15.46 0.67
N GLY A 48 -2.67 -15.03 0.23
CA GLY A 48 -1.59 -15.94 -0.17
C GLY A 48 -1.76 -16.64 -1.51
N SER A 49 -2.79 -16.32 -2.28
CA SER A 49 -2.95 -16.84 -3.64
C SER A 49 -2.32 -15.89 -4.65
N GLY A 50 -1.74 -16.45 -5.73
CA GLY A 50 -1.35 -15.65 -6.90
C GLY A 50 -2.52 -14.87 -7.50
N SER A 51 -3.77 -15.25 -7.22
CA SER A 51 -4.98 -14.59 -7.69
C SER A 51 -5.18 -13.19 -7.10
N SER A 52 -4.91 -12.95 -5.82
CA SER A 52 -5.06 -11.60 -5.24
C SER A 52 -4.03 -10.63 -5.78
N ALA A 53 -2.81 -11.13 -6.00
CA ALA A 53 -1.77 -10.35 -6.67
C ALA A 53 -2.12 -10.08 -8.15
N ALA A 54 -2.64 -11.08 -8.86
CA ALA A 54 -3.12 -10.91 -10.24
C ALA A 54 -4.26 -9.89 -10.31
N ALA A 55 -5.26 -10.00 -9.41
CA ALA A 55 -6.38 -9.08 -9.31
C ALA A 55 -5.91 -7.65 -9.03
N TYR A 56 -4.92 -7.46 -8.14
CA TYR A 56 -4.31 -6.15 -7.93
C TYR A 56 -3.73 -5.57 -9.23
N TYR A 57 -2.88 -6.33 -9.94
CA TYR A 57 -2.25 -5.87 -11.19
C TYR A 57 -3.26 -5.59 -12.30
N LEU A 58 -4.29 -6.43 -12.45
CA LEU A 58 -5.34 -6.21 -13.43
C LEU A 58 -6.19 -4.98 -13.09
N ARG A 59 -6.46 -4.77 -11.79
CA ARG A 59 -7.30 -3.66 -11.32
C ARG A 59 -6.61 -2.31 -11.47
N ILE A 60 -5.31 -2.21 -11.18
CA ILE A 60 -4.56 -0.96 -11.40
C ILE A 60 -4.44 -0.62 -12.90
N CYS A 61 -4.55 -1.62 -13.77
CA CYS A 61 -4.57 -1.42 -15.22
C CYS A 61 -5.98 -1.21 -15.80
N GLY A 62 -7.01 -1.15 -14.95
CA GLY A 62 -8.41 -1.03 -15.38
C GLY A 62 -8.93 -2.22 -16.17
N ASP A 63 -8.28 -3.40 -16.11
CA ASP A 63 -8.72 -4.58 -16.85
C ASP A 63 -9.89 -5.25 -16.10
N PRO A 64 -11.11 -5.31 -16.66
CA PRO A 64 -12.29 -5.87 -16.01
C PRO A 64 -12.15 -7.36 -15.67
N LYS A 65 -11.14 -8.06 -16.20
CA LYS A 65 -10.83 -9.45 -15.83
C LYS A 65 -10.31 -9.57 -14.39
N TRP A 66 -10.03 -8.46 -13.70
CA TRP A 66 -9.59 -8.49 -12.31
C TRP A 66 -10.57 -9.27 -11.39
N GLU A 67 -11.89 -9.16 -11.63
CA GLU A 67 -12.91 -9.89 -10.88
C GLU A 67 -12.85 -11.40 -11.11
N LYS A 68 -12.45 -11.82 -12.31
CA LYS A 68 -12.29 -13.25 -12.65
C LYS A 68 -10.96 -13.81 -12.15
N ALA A 69 -9.93 -12.96 -12.09
CA ALA A 69 -8.67 -13.31 -11.46
C ALA A 69 -8.84 -13.46 -9.95
N PHE A 70 -9.75 -12.69 -9.35
CA PHE A 70 -10.21 -12.87 -7.98
C PHE A 70 -10.91 -14.23 -7.85
N GLY A 71 -10.34 -15.14 -7.05
CA GLY A 71 -10.85 -16.51 -6.92
C GLY A 71 -10.30 -17.52 -7.92
N ALA A 72 -9.44 -17.11 -8.88
CA ALA A 72 -8.73 -18.07 -9.72
C ALA A 72 -7.75 -18.89 -8.86
N VAL A 73 -7.91 -20.21 -8.88
CA VAL A 73 -6.96 -21.16 -8.28
C VAL A 73 -6.16 -21.77 -9.43
N GLY A 74 -4.87 -21.46 -9.51
CA GLY A 74 -4.03 -21.95 -10.59
C GLY A 74 -2.54 -21.77 -10.28
N PRO A 75 -1.65 -22.42 -11.05
CA PRO A 75 -0.22 -22.21 -10.91
C PRO A 75 0.11 -20.72 -11.08
N ASN A 76 0.97 -20.18 -10.21
CA ASN A 76 1.39 -18.77 -10.27
C ASN A 76 1.93 -18.33 -11.64
N ASP A 77 2.35 -19.29 -12.48
CA ASP A 77 2.97 -19.07 -13.77
C ASP A 77 1.95 -18.72 -14.86
N GLU A 78 0.79 -19.37 -14.86
CA GLU A 78 -0.30 -19.06 -15.81
C GLU A 78 -0.93 -17.69 -15.53
N LEU A 79 -1.11 -17.38 -14.24
CA LEU A 79 -1.59 -16.06 -13.80
C LEU A 79 -0.58 -14.96 -14.15
N ALA A 80 0.72 -15.21 -13.99
CA ALA A 80 1.75 -14.25 -14.36
C ALA A 80 1.77 -13.97 -15.88
N ILE A 81 1.58 -14.99 -16.71
CA ILE A 81 1.45 -14.82 -18.16
C ILE A 81 0.22 -13.97 -18.49
N ALA A 82 -0.95 -14.29 -17.91
CA ALA A 82 -2.17 -13.54 -18.14
C ALA A 82 -2.05 -12.06 -17.72
N CYS A 83 -1.46 -11.80 -16.54
CA CYS A 83 -1.18 -10.43 -16.09
C CYS A 83 -0.20 -9.70 -17.03
N ALA A 84 0.87 -10.34 -17.48
CA ALA A 84 1.81 -9.75 -18.43
C ALA A 84 1.14 -9.44 -19.78
N GLN A 85 0.21 -10.29 -20.25
CA GLN A 85 -0.59 -10.02 -21.45
C GLN A 85 -1.48 -8.79 -21.26
N SER A 86 -2.18 -8.69 -20.12
CA SER A 86 -3.03 -7.53 -19.82
C SER A 86 -2.22 -6.24 -19.69
N LEU A 87 -1.05 -6.28 -19.03
CA LEU A 87 -0.12 -5.15 -18.94
C LEU A 87 0.34 -4.69 -20.33
N CYS A 88 0.61 -5.63 -21.24
CA CYS A 88 0.96 -5.31 -22.62
C CYS A 88 -0.23 -4.74 -23.41
N ALA A 89 -1.43 -5.29 -23.25
CA ALA A 89 -2.63 -4.78 -23.91
C ALA A 89 -2.96 -3.35 -23.44
N ALA A 90 -2.67 -3.03 -22.18
CA ALA A 90 -2.81 -1.68 -21.61
C ALA A 90 -1.64 -0.73 -21.97
N GLY A 91 -0.65 -1.17 -22.74
CA GLY A 91 0.50 -0.35 -23.15
C GLY A 91 1.51 -0.05 -22.03
N VAL A 92 1.42 -0.75 -20.90
CA VAL A 92 2.26 -0.49 -19.71
C VAL A 92 3.67 -1.07 -19.90
N ARG A 93 3.79 -2.31 -20.39
CA ARG A 93 5.07 -3.00 -20.61
C ARG A 93 4.97 -3.95 -21.83
N PRO A 94 6.05 -4.25 -22.55
CA PRO A 94 6.01 -5.17 -23.68
C PRO A 94 5.73 -6.63 -23.25
N PHE A 95 5.09 -7.43 -24.09
CA PHE A 95 4.91 -8.86 -23.81
C PHE A 95 6.14 -9.67 -24.26
N ASN A 96 7.00 -10.03 -23.30
CA ASN A 96 8.17 -10.89 -23.54
C ASN A 96 8.53 -11.72 -22.30
N SER A 97 9.47 -12.65 -22.43
CA SER A 97 9.86 -13.56 -21.34
C SER A 97 10.41 -12.85 -20.10
N TYR A 98 11.10 -11.73 -20.28
CA TYR A 98 11.61 -10.93 -19.16
C TYR A 98 10.45 -10.35 -18.35
N GLU A 99 9.46 -9.73 -19.02
CA GLU A 99 8.31 -9.14 -18.35
C GLU A 99 7.43 -10.19 -17.66
N ILE A 100 7.26 -11.38 -18.26
CA ILE A 100 6.54 -12.48 -17.60
C ILE A 100 7.23 -12.90 -16.29
N ILE A 101 8.56 -13.03 -16.30
CA ILE A 101 9.34 -13.36 -15.09
C ILE A 101 9.22 -12.23 -14.05
N GLN A 102 9.27 -10.97 -14.50
CA GLN A 102 9.14 -9.82 -13.63
C GLN A 102 7.76 -9.75 -12.97
N THR A 103 6.68 -9.89 -13.76
CA THR A 103 5.30 -9.97 -13.26
C THR A 103 5.14 -11.09 -12.24
N LYS A 104 5.71 -12.28 -12.50
CA LYS A 104 5.69 -13.39 -11.52
C LYS A 104 6.36 -13.03 -10.19
N ARG A 105 7.48 -12.31 -10.21
CA ARG A 105 8.19 -11.87 -9.00
C ARG A 105 7.39 -10.81 -8.24
N GLU A 106 6.90 -9.82 -8.97
CA GLU A 106 6.04 -8.75 -8.49
C GLU A 106 4.77 -9.29 -7.82
N MET A 107 4.11 -10.28 -8.42
CA MET A 107 2.95 -10.93 -7.84
C MET A 107 3.26 -11.62 -6.50
N ARG A 108 4.45 -12.24 -6.36
CA ARG A 108 4.87 -12.85 -5.08
C ARG A 108 5.07 -11.80 -4.00
N VAL A 109 5.61 -10.63 -4.35
CA VAL A 109 5.73 -9.50 -3.42
C VAL A 109 4.34 -9.03 -2.99
N MET A 110 3.42 -8.84 -3.94
CA MET A 110 2.06 -8.41 -3.63
C MET A 110 1.28 -9.43 -2.77
N ALA A 111 1.40 -10.72 -3.06
CA ALA A 111 0.80 -11.76 -2.22
C ALA A 111 1.34 -11.71 -0.77
N ASN A 112 2.63 -11.44 -0.60
CA ASN A 112 3.23 -11.24 0.72
C ASN A 112 2.75 -9.95 1.40
N ASN A 113 2.59 -8.86 0.65
CA ASN A 113 2.05 -7.60 1.17
C ASN A 113 0.64 -7.82 1.72
N TYR A 114 -0.25 -8.46 0.96
CA TYR A 114 -1.61 -8.79 1.43
C TYR A 114 -1.59 -9.68 2.68
N ARG A 115 -0.73 -10.70 2.72
CA ARG A 115 -0.59 -11.55 3.91
C ARG A 115 -0.18 -10.76 5.15
N LEU A 116 0.75 -9.81 5.02
CA LEU A 116 1.23 -8.98 6.13
C LEU A 116 0.19 -7.94 6.54
N THR A 117 -0.47 -7.28 5.59
CA THR A 117 -1.57 -6.34 5.85
C THR A 117 -2.70 -7.04 6.60
N ALA A 118 -3.10 -8.22 6.15
CA ALA A 118 -4.18 -8.95 6.80
C ALA A 118 -3.79 -9.44 8.19
N HIS A 119 -2.54 -9.85 8.41
CA HIS A 119 -2.04 -10.13 9.75
C HIS A 119 -2.09 -8.88 10.65
N HIS A 120 -1.66 -7.71 10.14
CA HIS A 120 -1.76 -6.45 10.85
C HIS A 120 -3.19 -6.08 11.24
N VAL A 121 -4.16 -6.26 10.31
CA VAL A 121 -5.56 -5.94 10.56
C VAL A 121 -6.20 -6.85 11.62
N ARG A 122 -5.80 -8.12 11.69
CA ARG A 122 -6.30 -9.07 12.71
C ARG A 122 -5.71 -8.83 14.10
N CYS A 123 -4.45 -8.43 14.16
CA CYS A 123 -3.79 -8.16 15.41
C CYS A 123 -4.13 -6.73 15.84
N GLU A 124 -5.27 -6.56 16.54
CA GLU A 124 -5.62 -5.30 17.18
C GLU A 124 -4.38 -4.72 17.86
N CYS A 125 -4.00 -3.53 17.42
CA CYS A 125 -2.80 -2.90 17.88
C CYS A 125 -3.10 -1.45 18.23
N ASN A 126 -3.16 -1.20 19.53
CA ASN A 126 -3.27 0.14 20.09
C ASN A 126 -1.90 0.77 20.41
N ASP A 127 -0.81 0.06 20.11
CA ASP A 127 0.56 0.52 20.37
C ASP A 127 1.13 1.20 19.12
N TYR A 128 0.77 2.45 18.93
CA TYR A 128 1.22 3.27 17.81
C TYR A 128 2.52 4.01 18.11
N PHE A 129 3.15 4.56 17.07
CA PHE A 129 4.40 5.32 17.24
C PHE A 129 4.14 6.60 18.03
N ASP A 130 4.87 6.80 19.12
CA ASP A 130 4.69 7.92 20.06
C ASP A 130 5.65 9.08 19.81
N GLY A 131 6.44 9.02 18.74
CA GLY A 131 7.33 10.10 18.33
C GLY A 131 6.81 10.94 17.17
N PRO A 132 7.59 11.94 16.74
CA PRO A 132 7.24 12.84 15.65
C PRO A 132 6.94 12.11 14.35
N ALA A 133 5.73 12.26 13.83
CA ALA A 133 5.31 11.72 12.55
C ALA A 133 5.00 12.82 11.54
N MET A 134 5.46 12.63 10.31
CA MET A 134 5.02 13.37 9.14
C MET A 134 4.12 12.48 8.30
N LEU A 135 2.92 12.96 7.99
CA LEU A 135 1.97 12.33 7.08
C LEU A 135 1.89 13.12 5.77
N VAL A 136 1.91 12.38 4.66
CA VAL A 136 1.61 12.89 3.32
C VAL A 136 0.41 12.10 2.85
N LEU A 137 -0.67 12.76 2.45
CA LEU A 137 -1.92 12.10 2.11
C LEU A 137 -2.39 12.54 0.71
N ALA A 138 -2.84 11.59 -0.10
CA ALA A 138 -3.43 11.88 -1.40
C ALA A 138 -4.90 12.33 -1.24
N SER A 139 -5.34 13.32 -2.02
CA SER A 139 -6.73 13.82 -1.99
C SER A 139 -7.74 12.72 -2.35
N GLU A 140 -7.38 11.82 -3.28
CA GLU A 140 -8.28 10.75 -3.75
C GLU A 140 -8.03 9.40 -3.06
N ARG A 141 -7.30 9.38 -1.93
CA ARG A 141 -6.91 8.12 -1.26
C ARG A 141 -8.09 7.20 -0.94
N VAL A 142 -9.26 7.76 -0.60
CA VAL A 142 -10.46 6.99 -0.26
C VAL A 142 -10.88 6.09 -1.41
N ALA A 143 -10.82 6.59 -2.65
CA ALA A 143 -11.15 5.80 -3.83
C ALA A 143 -10.19 4.62 -3.99
N PHE A 144 -8.88 4.85 -3.79
CA PHE A 144 -7.89 3.80 -3.90
C PHE A 144 -8.04 2.71 -2.82
N PHE A 145 -8.11 3.09 -1.54
CA PHE A 145 -8.19 2.10 -0.45
C PHE A 145 -9.55 1.40 -0.40
N GLY A 146 -10.63 2.11 -0.73
CA GLY A 146 -11.94 1.51 -0.93
C GLY A 146 -11.97 0.54 -2.11
N ALA A 147 -11.25 0.84 -3.19
CA ALA A 147 -11.09 -0.11 -4.28
C ALA A 147 -10.24 -1.31 -3.84
N VAL A 148 -8.98 -1.10 -3.49
CA VAL A 148 -7.98 -2.17 -3.31
C VAL A 148 -8.23 -3.04 -2.09
N TYR A 149 -8.71 -2.46 -1.00
CA TYR A 149 -8.89 -3.16 0.27
C TYR A 149 -10.35 -3.26 0.70
N SER A 150 -11.29 -2.69 -0.04
CA SER A 150 -12.72 -2.61 0.35
C SER A 150 -12.94 -1.85 1.65
N ASN A 151 -12.06 -0.90 1.98
CA ASN A 151 -12.19 -0.07 3.16
C ASN A 151 -13.35 0.93 3.01
N THR A 152 -13.96 1.30 4.13
CA THR A 152 -14.94 2.39 4.16
C THR A 152 -14.26 3.75 3.99
N ALA A 153 -15.07 4.80 3.76
CA ALA A 153 -14.56 6.17 3.71
C ALA A 153 -13.89 6.58 5.03
N ASP A 154 -14.50 6.25 6.16
CA ASP A 154 -13.97 6.54 7.49
C ASP A 154 -12.65 5.79 7.76
N GLU A 155 -12.56 4.52 7.36
CA GLU A 155 -11.32 3.74 7.47
C GLU A 155 -10.22 4.26 6.56
N SER A 156 -10.59 4.88 5.44
CA SER A 156 -9.68 5.44 4.44
C SER A 156 -9.53 6.96 4.58
N SER A 157 -9.94 7.55 5.71
CA SER A 157 -9.85 8.99 5.92
C SER A 157 -8.47 9.42 6.43
N ALA A 158 -8.18 10.72 6.32
CA ALA A 158 -6.96 11.30 6.90
C ALA A 158 -6.91 11.10 8.41
N GLU A 159 -8.05 11.30 9.08
CA GLU A 159 -8.22 11.13 10.52
C GLU A 159 -7.91 9.69 10.96
N ALA A 160 -8.25 8.68 10.14
CA ALA A 160 -7.84 7.31 10.43
C ALA A 160 -6.31 7.19 10.48
N CYS A 161 -5.59 7.82 9.55
CA CYS A 161 -4.13 7.80 9.50
C CYS A 161 -3.45 8.53 10.67
N HIS A 162 -4.13 9.43 11.37
CA HIS A 162 -3.59 10.07 12.58
C HIS A 162 -3.29 9.07 13.69
N LYS A 163 -3.90 7.89 13.67
CA LYS A 163 -3.54 6.84 14.62
C LYS A 163 -2.11 6.32 14.41
N LEU A 164 -1.48 6.50 13.24
CA LEU A 164 -0.16 5.94 12.94
C LEU A 164 0.97 6.53 13.80
N GLY A 165 0.75 7.70 14.40
CA GLY A 165 1.60 8.24 15.44
C GLY A 165 1.29 9.69 15.80
N GLN A 166 2.18 10.37 16.52
CA GLN A 166 2.01 11.78 16.85
C GLN A 166 2.29 12.66 15.62
N VAL A 167 1.24 13.02 14.88
CA VAL A 167 1.34 13.83 13.66
C VAL A 167 1.79 15.25 14.01
N GLU A 168 3.02 15.61 13.63
CA GLU A 168 3.56 16.98 13.77
C GLU A 168 3.48 17.76 12.46
N LYS A 169 3.52 17.05 11.34
CA LYS A 169 3.42 17.62 10.00
C LYS A 169 2.46 16.78 9.17
N GLU A 170 1.54 17.45 8.51
CA GLU A 170 0.61 16.84 7.58
C GLU A 170 0.58 17.68 6.31
N ILE A 171 0.65 17.02 5.17
CA ILE A 171 0.45 17.63 3.86
C ILE A 171 -0.58 16.81 3.08
N PHE A 172 -1.45 17.52 2.38
CA PHE A 172 -2.39 16.95 1.43
C PHE A 172 -1.92 17.30 0.03
N LEU A 173 -1.72 16.28 -0.80
CA LEU A 173 -1.32 16.44 -2.19
C LEU A 173 -2.50 16.04 -3.09
N GLU A 174 -2.72 16.83 -4.12
CA GLU A 174 -3.77 16.57 -5.09
C GLU A 174 -3.42 15.37 -5.96
N GLY A 175 -4.37 14.47 -6.17
CA GLY A 175 -4.24 13.30 -7.05
C GLY A 175 -4.50 11.97 -6.36
N ASP A 176 -4.28 10.90 -7.12
CA ASP A 176 -4.48 9.54 -6.65
C ASP A 176 -3.31 9.01 -5.82
N HIS A 177 -3.55 7.88 -5.15
CA HIS A 177 -2.58 7.19 -4.31
C HIS A 177 -1.25 6.91 -5.02
N ILE A 178 -1.30 6.44 -6.27
CA ILE A 178 -0.13 5.99 -7.03
C ILE A 178 0.69 7.21 -7.47
N ASP A 179 0.03 8.23 -7.99
CA ASP A 179 0.68 9.44 -8.47
C ASP A 179 1.35 10.22 -7.34
N VAL A 180 0.66 10.42 -6.21
CA VAL A 180 1.24 11.06 -5.02
C VAL A 180 2.42 10.28 -4.48
N CYS A 181 2.27 8.95 -4.34
CA CYS A 181 3.35 8.07 -3.91
C CYS A 181 4.59 8.18 -4.83
N ALA A 182 4.37 8.11 -6.14
CA ALA A 182 5.43 8.16 -7.14
C ALA A 182 6.09 9.55 -7.19
N GLY A 183 5.29 10.62 -7.15
CA GLY A 183 5.74 12.01 -7.10
C GLY A 183 6.67 12.27 -5.92
N CYS A 184 6.26 11.86 -4.72
CA CYS A 184 7.10 11.97 -3.52
C CYS A 184 8.37 11.13 -3.62
N ALA A 185 8.27 9.87 -4.07
CA ALA A 185 9.44 8.98 -4.20
C ALA A 185 10.49 9.52 -5.19
N MET A 186 10.04 10.24 -6.22
CA MET A 186 10.90 10.90 -7.21
C MET A 186 11.29 12.34 -6.82
N MET A 187 10.91 12.81 -5.63
CA MET A 187 11.16 14.18 -5.17
C MET A 187 10.63 15.25 -6.14
N ARG A 188 9.51 14.98 -6.82
CA ARG A 188 8.86 15.92 -7.76
C ARG A 188 7.81 16.82 -7.10
N GLU A 189 7.37 16.44 -5.92
CA GLU A 189 6.43 17.21 -5.10
C GLU A 189 7.20 18.23 -4.27
N GLU A 190 7.08 19.52 -4.62
CA GLU A 190 7.82 20.61 -3.96
C GLU A 190 7.40 20.80 -2.50
N ASP A 191 6.10 20.77 -2.24
CA ASP A 191 5.52 20.86 -0.89
C ASP A 191 5.99 19.70 0.00
N PHE A 192 6.07 18.49 -0.57
CA PHE A 192 6.65 17.34 0.12
C PHE A 192 8.13 17.54 0.41
N THR A 193 8.92 17.95 -0.59
CA THR A 193 10.38 18.04 -0.48
C THR A 193 10.79 19.09 0.55
N SER A 194 10.16 20.27 0.49
CA SER A 194 10.39 21.36 1.43
C SER A 194 9.96 21.02 2.86
N THR A 195 8.77 20.43 3.02
CA THR A 195 8.26 20.00 4.33
C THR A 195 9.11 18.88 4.92
N LEU A 196 9.56 17.92 4.10
CA LEU A 196 10.44 16.85 4.53
C LEU A 196 11.77 17.40 5.04
N ALA A 197 12.38 18.34 4.31
CA ALA A 197 13.63 18.96 4.73
C ALA A 197 13.47 19.69 6.09
N ALA A 198 12.40 20.46 6.24
CA ALA A 198 12.10 21.16 7.50
C ALA A 198 11.81 20.21 8.66
N PHE A 199 11.09 19.10 8.39
CA PHE A 199 10.78 18.10 9.40
C PHE A 199 12.03 17.32 9.84
N LEU A 200 12.98 17.11 8.94
CA LEU A 200 14.21 16.36 9.23
C LEU A 200 15.32 17.20 9.89
N ALA A 201 15.28 18.54 9.79
CA ALA A 201 16.21 19.44 10.49
C ALA A 201 16.16 19.25 12.01
#